data_AF-A0A947QP80-F1
#
_entry.id   AF-A0A947QP80-F1
#
_cell.length_a   1.000
_cell.length_b   1.000
_cell.length_c   1.000
_cell.angle_alpha   90.00
_cell.angle_beta   90.00
_cell.angle_gamma   90.00
#
_symmetry.space_group_name_H-M   'P 1'
#
loop_
_entity.id
_entity.type
_entity.pdbx_description
1 polymer ?
#
loop_
_entity_poly.entity_id
_entity_poly.type
_entity_poly.pdbx_seq_one_letter_code
_entity_poly.pdbx_strand_id
1 'polypeptide(L)'
;MAKTLTMPTYRIVLKEAFDIVKKRKFLWVFGFFAALLGAGGEFETLFTSYSNLAQTSTDILSVQSLYQGGVIWSMFTNVKYFIGTYPWQTFIFILMFVVLGLVLLWLAIISQIALFDAAAKFKNNKKVGYAEGYRIGNKFFGPVFLINVVVKVILYFLFIAVSAPLITWFLVGNSVLGGVIFIILLFLLYIPLSIIAAFVVKYTVAYIVIKDKKWQEAIKLSWELFKKNWLTTIEMAFILLVFGILVGLAIILLVGISSIPFILISLVAIFINSSLLFNAATFIGIIVWFIIIAILGAAYVSYQYTAWTLLFLKLVDRKAESKLVRWFSKIVPDKA
;
A
#
# COMPACT_ATOMS: atom_id res chain seq x y z
N MET A 1 -17.19 -39.87 -11.28
CA MET A 1 -17.12 -39.66 -9.83
C MET A 1 -15.73 -39.16 -9.46
N ALA A 2 -15.47 -37.85 -9.62
CA ALA A 2 -14.17 -37.26 -9.29
C ALA A 2 -14.29 -36.65 -7.88
N LYS A 3 -13.61 -37.26 -6.92
CA LYS A 3 -13.55 -36.79 -5.53
C LYS A 3 -12.68 -35.53 -5.51
N THR A 4 -13.28 -34.34 -5.62
CA THR A 4 -12.62 -33.05 -5.44
C THR A 4 -12.24 -32.84 -3.97
N LEU A 5 -11.14 -33.48 -3.57
CA LEU A 5 -10.47 -33.27 -2.30
C LEU A 5 -9.77 -31.90 -2.30
N THR A 6 -10.39 -30.85 -1.76
CA THR A 6 -9.71 -29.55 -1.56
C THR A 6 -9.89 -29.02 -0.12
N MET A 7 -8.99 -29.47 0.77
CA MET A 7 -8.67 -28.77 2.02
C MET A 7 -8.22 -27.31 1.73
N PRO A 8 -8.36 -26.35 2.67
CA PRO A 8 -8.60 -24.94 2.34
C PRO A 8 -7.43 -24.27 1.63
N THR A 9 -7.62 -23.93 0.35
CA THR A 9 -6.65 -23.29 -0.55
C THR A 9 -5.88 -22.14 0.10
N TYR A 10 -6.57 -21.27 0.83
CA TYR A 10 -6.00 -20.09 1.48
C TYR A 10 -5.07 -20.43 2.65
N ARG A 11 -5.41 -21.40 3.50
CA ARG A 11 -4.57 -21.76 4.66
C ARG A 11 -3.20 -22.24 4.18
N ILE A 12 -3.19 -23.01 3.09
CA ILE A 12 -1.95 -23.49 2.49
C ILE A 12 -1.16 -22.30 1.91
N VAL A 13 -1.80 -21.43 1.11
CA VAL A 13 -1.15 -20.24 0.53
C VAL A 13 -0.53 -19.35 1.62
N LEU A 14 -1.32 -19.02 2.64
CA LEU A 14 -0.92 -18.11 3.72
C LEU A 14 0.16 -18.72 4.61
N LYS A 15 0.08 -20.03 4.91
CA LYS A 15 1.13 -20.72 5.67
C LYS A 15 2.43 -20.81 4.87
N GLU A 16 2.35 -21.17 3.60
CA GLU A 16 3.50 -21.25 2.71
C GLU A 16 4.16 -19.87 2.52
N ALA A 17 3.36 -18.81 2.36
CA ALA A 17 3.87 -17.45 2.31
C ALA A 17 4.60 -17.05 3.60
N PHE A 18 4.05 -17.43 4.76
CA PHE A 18 4.67 -17.15 6.06
C PHE A 18 5.99 -17.90 6.21
N ASP A 19 6.03 -19.18 5.84
CA ASP A 19 7.22 -20.01 5.91
C ASP A 19 8.34 -19.49 4.99
N ILE A 20 8.00 -19.01 3.78
CA ILE A 20 8.95 -18.38 2.86
C ILE A 20 9.53 -17.12 3.47
N VAL A 21 8.68 -16.20 3.95
CA VAL A 21 9.10 -14.88 4.48
C VAL A 21 9.93 -15.03 5.75
N LYS A 22 9.56 -15.98 6.63
CA LYS A 22 10.31 -16.27 7.87
C LYS A 22 11.68 -16.88 7.59
N LYS A 23 11.77 -17.84 6.65
CA LYS A 23 13.03 -18.52 6.32
C LYS A 23 13.98 -17.65 5.48
N ARG A 24 13.45 -16.68 4.74
CA ARG A 24 14.21 -15.87 3.77
C ARG A 24 14.16 -14.38 4.13
N LYS A 25 14.92 -14.01 5.17
CA LYS A 25 15.02 -12.62 5.67
C LYS A 25 15.47 -11.60 4.62
N PHE A 26 16.15 -12.03 3.55
CA PHE A 26 16.53 -11.12 2.46
C PHE A 26 15.30 -10.45 1.80
N LEU A 27 14.13 -11.11 1.82
CA LEU A 27 12.88 -10.56 1.33
C LEU A 27 12.48 -9.30 2.09
N TRP A 28 12.87 -9.14 3.36
CA TRP A 28 12.47 -7.99 4.18
C TRP A 28 13.12 -6.71 3.68
N VAL A 29 14.33 -6.74 3.13
CA VAL A 29 14.93 -5.54 2.53
C VAL A 29 14.10 -5.09 1.33
N PHE A 30 13.68 -6.02 0.49
CA PHE A 30 12.75 -5.70 -0.60
C PHE A 30 11.37 -5.29 -0.07
N GLY A 31 10.88 -5.92 0.99
CA GLY A 31 9.64 -5.54 1.67
C GLY A 31 9.66 -4.10 2.18
N PHE A 32 10.78 -3.66 2.76
CA PHE A 32 10.97 -2.30 3.26
C PHE A 32 10.82 -1.26 2.14
N PHE A 33 11.54 -1.44 1.03
CA PHE A 33 11.43 -0.51 -0.10
C PHE A 33 10.10 -0.63 -0.83
N ALA A 34 9.54 -1.84 -0.97
CA ALA A 34 8.23 -2.03 -1.59
C ALA A 34 7.10 -1.40 -0.78
N ALA A 35 7.27 -1.24 0.54
CA ALA A 35 6.33 -0.54 1.41
C ALA A 35 6.15 0.95 1.01
N LEU A 36 7.16 1.55 0.36
CA LEU A 36 7.08 2.94 -0.13
C LEU A 36 6.08 3.11 -1.27
N LEU A 37 5.63 2.02 -1.92
CA LEU A 37 4.55 2.08 -2.92
C LEU A 37 3.15 2.16 -2.28
N GLY A 38 3.06 1.94 -0.96
CA GLY A 38 1.83 1.81 -0.18
C GLY A 38 1.94 0.58 0.74
N ALA A 39 2.02 0.80 2.06
CA ALA A 39 2.28 -0.24 3.06
C ALA A 39 0.99 -0.84 3.68
N GLY A 40 -0.17 -0.20 3.50
CA GLY A 40 -1.43 -0.54 4.16
C GLY A 40 -2.29 -1.56 3.43
N GLY A 41 -1.79 -2.20 2.38
CA GLY A 41 -2.56 -3.16 1.57
C GLY A 41 -3.63 -2.48 0.70
N GLU A 42 -4.57 -3.26 0.19
CA GLU A 42 -5.59 -2.79 -0.77
C GLU A 42 -6.64 -1.87 -0.13
N PHE A 43 -6.68 -1.88 1.20
CA PHE A 43 -7.54 -1.06 2.03
C PHE A 43 -6.83 0.21 2.53
N GLU A 44 -5.55 0.42 2.25
CA GLU A 44 -4.90 1.71 2.52
C GLU A 44 -5.64 2.82 1.75
N THR A 45 -5.93 2.60 0.47
CA THR A 45 -6.71 3.54 -0.33
C THR A 45 -8.08 3.80 0.30
N LEU A 46 -8.68 2.81 0.98
CA LEU A 46 -9.91 2.96 1.75
C LEU A 46 -9.71 3.77 3.04
N PHE A 47 -8.67 3.47 3.82
CA PHE A 47 -8.40 4.15 5.10
C PHE A 47 -7.91 5.58 4.89
N THR A 48 -7.07 5.84 3.89
CA THR A 48 -6.64 7.19 3.51
C THR A 48 -7.80 7.96 2.89
N SER A 49 -8.66 7.33 2.08
CA SER A 49 -9.87 8.01 1.57
C SER A 49 -10.90 8.25 2.68
N TYR A 50 -11.06 7.32 3.63
CA TYR A 50 -11.97 7.47 4.76
C TYR A 50 -11.46 8.48 5.78
N SER A 51 -10.16 8.47 6.13
CA SER A 51 -9.57 9.51 6.95
C SER A 51 -9.81 10.84 6.27
N ASN A 52 -9.47 10.97 4.99
CA ASN A 52 -9.71 12.21 4.26
C ASN A 52 -11.19 12.60 4.24
N LEU A 53 -12.15 11.68 4.07
CA LEU A 53 -13.60 11.95 4.07
C LEU A 53 -14.20 12.25 5.46
N ALA A 54 -13.75 11.57 6.51
CA ALA A 54 -14.19 11.79 7.89
C ALA A 54 -13.59 13.09 8.46
N GLN A 55 -12.36 13.40 8.05
CA GLN A 55 -11.70 14.67 8.30
C GLN A 55 -12.21 15.78 7.37
N THR A 56 -12.81 15.49 6.20
CA THR A 56 -13.34 16.51 5.27
C THR A 56 -14.31 17.48 5.93
N SER A 57 -15.12 17.08 6.93
CA SER A 57 -16.03 18.01 7.63
C SER A 57 -15.31 18.97 8.59
N THR A 58 -14.19 18.56 9.19
CA THR A 58 -13.38 19.37 10.13
C THR A 58 -12.24 20.10 9.41
N ASP A 59 -11.65 19.45 8.41
CA ASP A 59 -10.60 19.97 7.55
C ASP A 59 -11.12 20.99 6.54
N ILE A 60 -12.32 20.87 5.97
CA ILE A 60 -12.89 21.95 5.13
C ILE A 60 -13.11 23.23 5.96
N LEU A 61 -13.60 23.09 7.20
CA LEU A 61 -13.72 24.22 8.14
C LEU A 61 -12.34 24.77 8.56
N SER A 62 -11.32 23.91 8.67
CA SER A 62 -9.94 24.31 8.95
C SER A 62 -9.22 24.95 7.76
N VAL A 63 -9.47 24.49 6.53
CA VAL A 63 -8.91 25.05 5.30
C VAL A 63 -9.55 26.41 5.02
N GLN A 64 -10.85 26.54 5.29
CA GLN A 64 -11.54 27.82 5.27
C GLN A 64 -10.97 28.78 6.34
N SER A 65 -10.67 28.30 7.56
CA SER A 65 -10.06 29.14 8.59
C SER A 65 -8.58 29.45 8.35
N LEU A 66 -7.81 28.55 7.72
CA LEU A 66 -6.42 28.77 7.29
C LEU A 66 -6.32 29.72 6.10
N TYR A 67 -7.29 29.66 5.18
CA TYR A 67 -7.42 30.57 4.05
C TYR A 67 -7.87 31.97 4.51
N GLN A 68 -8.94 32.05 5.32
CA GLN A 68 -9.43 33.31 5.87
C GLN A 68 -8.50 33.93 6.91
N GLY A 69 -7.80 33.10 7.69
CA GLY A 69 -6.79 33.53 8.67
C GLY A 69 -5.44 33.91 8.06
N GLY A 70 -5.31 33.89 6.72
CA GLY A 70 -4.11 34.35 6.02
C GLY A 70 -2.87 33.47 6.19
N VAL A 71 -2.97 32.31 6.86
CA VAL A 71 -1.86 31.38 7.09
C VAL A 71 -1.35 30.78 5.78
N ILE A 72 -2.25 30.45 4.86
CA ILE A 72 -1.86 29.96 3.53
C ILE A 72 -1.09 31.05 2.77
N TRP A 73 -1.56 32.30 2.86
CA TRP A 73 -0.89 33.45 2.27
C TRP A 73 0.47 33.70 2.90
N SER A 74 0.60 33.59 4.23
CA SER A 74 1.87 33.77 4.94
C SER A 74 2.87 32.64 4.66
N MET A 75 2.42 31.39 4.54
CA MET A 75 3.27 30.29 4.06
C MET A 75 3.77 30.55 2.64
N PHE A 76 2.87 30.98 1.74
CA PHE A 76 3.23 31.24 0.36
C PHE A 76 4.21 32.42 0.23
N THR A 77 4.02 33.50 1.00
CA THR A 77 4.95 34.63 1.04
C THR A 77 6.28 34.23 1.66
N ASN A 78 6.30 33.43 2.73
CA ASN A 78 7.53 32.94 3.36
C ASN A 78 8.32 32.02 2.42
N VAL A 79 7.65 31.12 1.69
CA VAL A 79 8.27 30.27 0.67
C VAL A 79 8.81 31.13 -0.48
N LYS A 80 8.01 32.08 -0.98
CA LYS A 80 8.45 33.00 -2.04
C LYS A 80 9.66 33.84 -1.60
N TYR A 81 9.64 34.34 -0.37
CA TYR A 81 10.73 35.11 0.22
C TYR A 81 11.99 34.24 0.40
N PHE A 82 11.84 33.00 0.87
CA PHE A 82 12.95 32.06 0.98
C PHE A 82 13.57 31.72 -0.37
N ILE A 83 12.75 31.45 -1.39
CA ILE A 83 13.20 31.21 -2.77
C ILE A 83 13.94 32.45 -3.33
N GLY A 84 13.40 33.65 -3.08
CA GLY A 84 14.01 34.90 -3.55
C GLY A 84 15.31 35.25 -2.83
N THR A 85 15.42 34.95 -1.54
CA THR A 85 16.59 35.26 -0.71
C THR A 85 17.71 34.23 -0.89
N TYR A 86 17.34 32.95 -1.08
CA TYR A 86 18.27 31.82 -1.18
C TYR A 86 17.99 30.96 -2.43
N PRO A 87 18.10 31.52 -3.64
CA PRO A 87 17.70 30.82 -4.87
C PRO A 87 18.53 29.56 -5.11
N TRP A 88 19.84 29.61 -4.84
CA TRP A 88 20.74 28.48 -5.08
C TRP A 88 20.55 27.36 -4.06
N GLN A 89 20.39 27.69 -2.78
CA GLN A 89 20.12 26.73 -1.70
C GLN A 89 18.77 26.05 -1.93
N THR A 90 17.75 26.83 -2.33
CA THR A 90 16.43 26.28 -2.65
C THR A 90 16.50 25.35 -3.85
N PHE A 91 17.23 25.73 -4.91
CA PHE A 91 17.44 24.86 -6.08
C PHE A 91 18.13 23.54 -5.71
N ILE A 92 19.24 23.60 -4.96
CA ILE A 92 19.96 22.40 -4.50
C ILE A 92 19.05 21.53 -3.63
N PHE A 93 18.29 22.14 -2.72
CA PHE A 93 17.37 21.42 -1.85
C PHE A 93 16.30 20.69 -2.67
N ILE A 94 15.63 21.40 -3.59
CA ILE A 94 14.63 20.79 -4.50
C ILE A 94 15.26 19.67 -5.32
N LEU A 95 16.44 19.88 -5.88
CA LEU A 95 17.16 18.87 -6.66
C LEU A 95 17.47 17.62 -5.81
N MET A 96 17.95 17.80 -4.59
CA MET A 96 18.23 16.71 -3.66
C MET A 96 16.97 15.88 -3.36
N PHE A 97 15.84 16.54 -3.07
CA PHE A 97 14.57 15.85 -2.82
C PHE A 97 14.03 15.13 -4.06
N VAL A 98 14.17 15.72 -5.25
CA VAL A 98 13.77 15.09 -6.51
C VAL A 98 14.63 13.85 -6.77
N VAL A 99 15.95 13.95 -6.66
CA VAL A 99 16.86 12.83 -6.87
C VAL A 99 16.59 11.72 -5.85
N LEU A 100 16.44 12.05 -4.56
CA LEU A 100 16.11 11.09 -3.53
C LEU A 100 14.76 10.40 -3.81
N GLY A 101 13.74 11.17 -4.18
CA GLY A 101 12.42 10.65 -4.54
C GLY A 101 12.47 9.69 -5.73
N LEU A 102 13.21 10.02 -6.78
CA LEU A 102 13.40 9.16 -7.95
C LEU A 102 14.15 7.87 -7.59
N VAL A 103 15.20 7.94 -6.78
CA VAL A 103 15.95 6.77 -6.31
C VAL A 103 15.07 5.86 -5.45
N LEU A 104 14.31 6.43 -4.52
CA LEU A 104 13.39 5.67 -3.67
C LEU A 104 12.27 5.02 -4.49
N LEU A 105 11.69 5.73 -5.46
CA LEU A 105 10.69 5.19 -6.38
C LEU A 105 11.24 4.02 -7.19
N TRP A 106 12.46 4.18 -7.71
CA TRP A 106 13.14 3.13 -8.46
C TRP A 106 13.40 1.88 -7.60
N LEU A 107 13.92 2.06 -6.38
CA LEU A 107 14.13 0.97 -5.42
C LEU A 107 12.82 0.28 -5.04
N ALA A 108 11.75 1.04 -4.85
CA ALA A 108 10.45 0.51 -4.47
C ALA A 108 9.88 -0.42 -5.57
N ILE A 109 10.00 -0.04 -6.84
CA ILE A 109 9.54 -0.84 -7.98
C ILE A 109 10.41 -2.07 -8.20
N ILE A 110 11.74 -1.93 -8.14
CA ILE A 110 12.66 -3.09 -8.20
C ILE A 110 12.31 -4.09 -7.11
N SER A 111 12.02 -3.60 -5.92
CA SER A 111 11.70 -4.46 -4.78
C SER A 111 10.36 -5.17 -4.95
N GLN A 112 9.33 -4.49 -5.45
CA GLN A 112 8.06 -5.12 -5.83
C GLN A 112 8.29 -6.27 -6.82
N ILE A 113 9.05 -6.04 -7.89
CA ILE A 113 9.37 -7.05 -8.90
C ILE A 113 10.14 -8.23 -8.28
N ALA A 114 11.17 -7.94 -7.48
CA ALA A 114 11.99 -8.95 -6.84
C ALA A 114 11.16 -9.84 -5.89
N LEU A 115 10.19 -9.28 -5.17
CA LEU A 115 9.29 -10.04 -4.30
C LEU A 115 8.41 -11.01 -5.10
N PHE A 116 7.80 -10.58 -6.21
CA PHE A 116 7.02 -11.44 -7.09
C PHE A 116 7.84 -12.58 -7.70
N ASP A 117 9.03 -12.26 -8.24
CA ASP A 117 9.92 -13.26 -8.85
C ASP A 117 10.44 -14.27 -7.82
N ALA A 118 10.94 -13.78 -6.68
CA ALA A 118 11.50 -14.62 -5.64
C ALA A 118 10.44 -15.56 -5.05
N ALA A 119 9.23 -15.07 -4.76
CA ALA A 119 8.13 -15.89 -4.26
C ALA A 119 7.76 -17.02 -5.25
N ALA A 120 7.72 -16.73 -6.55
CA ALA A 120 7.45 -17.73 -7.57
C ALA A 120 8.57 -18.78 -7.70
N LYS A 121 9.84 -18.35 -7.57
CA LYS A 121 11.02 -19.24 -7.60
C LYS A 121 11.12 -20.12 -6.36
N PHE A 122 10.72 -19.64 -5.17
CA PHE A 122 10.75 -20.44 -3.94
C PHE A 122 9.74 -21.57 -3.92
N LYS A 123 8.59 -21.43 -4.60
CA LYS A 123 7.66 -22.54 -4.83
C LYS A 123 8.33 -23.73 -5.53
N ASN A 124 9.34 -23.46 -6.36
CA ASN A 124 10.11 -24.46 -7.10
C ASN A 124 11.47 -24.80 -6.46
N ASN A 125 11.66 -24.49 -5.16
CA ASN A 125 12.91 -24.72 -4.42
C ASN A 125 14.17 -24.08 -5.04
N LYS A 126 14.03 -23.03 -5.85
CA LYS A 126 15.17 -22.32 -6.43
C LYS A 126 15.78 -21.36 -5.40
N LYS A 127 17.11 -21.24 -5.40
CA LYS A 127 17.82 -20.24 -4.59
C LYS A 127 17.75 -18.89 -5.31
N VAL A 128 17.39 -17.85 -4.57
CA VAL A 128 17.34 -16.46 -5.04
C VAL A 128 18.05 -15.59 -4.01
N GLY A 129 18.79 -14.59 -4.48
CA GLY A 129 19.52 -13.63 -3.65
C GLY A 129 19.38 -12.21 -4.19
N TYR A 130 20.07 -11.25 -3.56
CA TYR A 130 19.96 -9.83 -3.87
C TYR A 130 20.33 -9.48 -5.31
N ALA A 131 21.44 -10.02 -5.82
CA ALA A 131 21.91 -9.75 -7.19
C ALA A 131 20.89 -10.18 -8.25
N GLU A 132 20.25 -11.33 -8.04
CA GLU A 132 19.20 -11.81 -8.95
C GLU A 132 17.95 -10.95 -8.86
N GLY A 133 17.52 -10.56 -7.65
CA GLY A 133 16.40 -9.64 -7.43
C GLY A 133 16.62 -8.30 -8.12
N TYR A 134 17.84 -7.75 -8.04
CA TYR A 134 18.23 -6.52 -8.71
C TYR A 134 18.21 -6.64 -10.24
N ARG A 135 18.77 -7.75 -10.77
CA ARG A 135 18.83 -8.02 -12.21
C ARG A 135 17.44 -8.15 -12.81
N ILE A 136 16.56 -8.92 -12.17
CA ILE A 136 15.18 -9.12 -12.61
C ILE A 136 14.36 -7.85 -12.41
N GLY A 137 14.58 -7.13 -11.31
CA GLY A 137 13.98 -5.83 -11.03
C GLY A 137 14.24 -4.82 -12.15
N ASN A 138 15.49 -4.68 -12.60
CA ASN A 138 15.83 -3.80 -13.72
C ASN A 138 15.25 -4.28 -15.05
N LYS A 139 15.21 -5.60 -15.31
CA LYS A 139 14.62 -6.16 -16.54
C LYS A 139 13.16 -5.71 -16.72
N PHE A 140 12.38 -5.75 -15.64
CA PHE A 140 10.94 -5.45 -15.69
C PHE A 140 10.55 -4.07 -15.16
N PHE A 141 11.53 -3.23 -14.81
CA PHE A 141 11.29 -1.90 -14.24
C PHE A 141 10.35 -1.06 -15.09
N GLY A 142 10.64 -0.88 -16.39
CA GLY A 142 9.85 -0.04 -17.28
C GLY A 142 8.38 -0.45 -17.38
N PRO A 143 8.07 -1.71 -17.75
CA PRO A 143 6.69 -2.19 -17.82
C PRO A 143 5.93 -2.09 -16.48
N VAL A 144 6.57 -2.40 -15.35
CA VAL A 144 5.94 -2.34 -14.03
C VAL A 144 5.79 -0.90 -13.54
N PHE A 145 6.73 -0.02 -13.83
CA PHE A 145 6.59 1.42 -13.58
C PHE A 145 5.42 1.99 -14.37
N LEU A 146 5.34 1.69 -15.67
CA LEU A 146 4.29 2.19 -16.55
C LEU A 146 2.89 1.78 -16.06
N ILE A 147 2.68 0.52 -15.66
CA ILE A 147 1.36 0.11 -15.14
C ILE A 147 0.99 0.82 -13.84
N ASN A 148 1.95 1.01 -12.93
CA ASN A 148 1.71 1.72 -11.67
C ASN A 148 1.36 3.20 -11.93
N VAL A 149 2.03 3.85 -12.89
CA VAL A 149 1.75 5.25 -13.26
C VAL A 149 0.41 5.36 -13.98
N VAL A 150 0.18 4.56 -15.03
CA VAL A 150 -1.04 4.63 -15.85
C VAL A 150 -2.29 4.42 -15.01
N VAL A 151 -2.30 3.41 -14.12
CA VAL A 151 -3.47 3.16 -13.28
C VAL A 151 -3.69 4.29 -12.27
N LYS A 152 -2.64 4.84 -11.66
CA LYS A 152 -2.77 6.00 -10.77
C LYS A 152 -3.31 7.22 -11.52
N VAL A 153 -2.79 7.52 -12.71
CA VAL A 153 -3.27 8.64 -13.55
C VAL A 153 -4.75 8.46 -13.90
N ILE A 154 -5.17 7.25 -14.30
CA ILE A 154 -6.58 6.96 -14.59
C ILE A 154 -7.46 7.16 -13.36
N LEU A 155 -7.05 6.65 -12.19
CA LEU A 155 -7.80 6.84 -10.94
C LEU A 155 -7.87 8.32 -10.53
N TYR A 156 -6.77 9.07 -10.62
CA TYR A 156 -6.78 10.51 -10.34
C TYR A 156 -7.67 11.29 -11.31
N PHE A 157 -7.60 10.98 -12.61
CA PHE A 157 -8.45 11.61 -13.61
C PHE A 157 -9.93 11.31 -13.32
N LEU A 158 -10.26 10.07 -12.99
CA LEU A 158 -11.61 9.69 -12.61
C LEU A 158 -12.05 10.43 -11.33
N PHE A 159 -11.18 10.52 -10.32
CA PHE A 159 -11.46 11.26 -9.10
C PHE A 159 -11.79 12.71 -9.40
N ILE A 160 -10.98 13.39 -10.23
CA ILE A 160 -11.20 14.78 -10.64
C ILE A 160 -12.49 14.91 -11.46
N ALA A 161 -12.73 14.00 -12.41
CA ALA A 161 -13.92 14.04 -13.25
C ALA A 161 -15.22 13.88 -12.45
N VAL A 162 -15.22 13.00 -11.43
CA VAL A 162 -16.37 12.82 -10.53
C VAL A 162 -16.46 13.97 -9.52
N SER A 163 -15.35 14.49 -9.01
CA SER A 163 -15.36 15.49 -7.94
C SER A 163 -15.54 16.93 -8.43
N ALA A 164 -15.03 17.30 -9.59
CA ALA A 164 -15.06 18.68 -10.07
C ALA A 164 -16.49 19.28 -10.18
N PRO A 165 -17.48 18.60 -10.80
CA PRO A 165 -18.84 19.15 -10.91
C PRO A 165 -19.53 19.32 -9.55
N LEU A 166 -19.19 18.44 -8.61
CA LEU A 166 -19.84 18.34 -7.31
C LEU A 166 -19.22 19.31 -6.30
N ILE A 167 -17.91 19.55 -6.38
CA ILE A 167 -17.23 20.62 -5.63
C ILE A 167 -17.77 21.98 -6.07
N THR A 168 -17.95 22.23 -7.37
CA THR A 168 -18.54 23.49 -7.84
C THR A 168 -19.98 23.68 -7.34
N TRP A 169 -20.77 22.61 -7.25
CA TRP A 169 -22.14 22.68 -6.76
C TRP A 169 -22.21 22.89 -5.24
N PHE A 170 -21.30 22.28 -4.47
CA PHE A 170 -21.19 22.48 -3.02
C PHE A 170 -20.71 23.89 -2.66
N LEU A 171 -19.64 24.38 -3.32
CA LEU A 171 -19.04 25.68 -3.03
C LEU A 171 -19.94 26.86 -3.44
N VAL A 172 -20.72 26.71 -4.52
CA VAL A 172 -21.57 27.81 -5.04
C VAL A 172 -22.99 27.73 -4.48
N GLY A 173 -23.53 26.53 -4.23
CA GLY A 173 -24.93 26.33 -3.86
C GLY A 173 -25.22 26.30 -2.37
N ASN A 174 -24.21 26.23 -1.50
CA ASN A 174 -24.32 26.10 -0.03
C ASN A 174 -25.36 25.05 0.42
N SER A 175 -25.51 23.98 -0.36
CA SER A 175 -26.49 22.93 -0.13
C SER A 175 -25.82 21.77 0.57
N VAL A 176 -26.13 21.61 1.86
CA VAL A 176 -25.69 20.45 2.66
C VAL A 176 -26.10 19.14 2.01
N LEU A 177 -27.30 19.11 1.39
CA LEU A 177 -27.81 17.94 0.68
C LEU A 177 -26.91 17.56 -0.50
N GLY A 178 -26.37 18.55 -1.21
CA GLY A 178 -25.46 18.33 -2.33
C GLY A 178 -24.10 17.77 -1.91
N GLY A 179 -23.59 18.23 -0.77
CA GLY A 179 -22.38 17.67 -0.15
C GLY A 179 -22.56 16.21 0.29
N VAL A 180 -23.72 15.86 0.85
CA VAL A 180 -24.01 14.47 1.26
C VAL A 180 -24.12 13.53 0.06
N ILE A 181 -24.85 13.93 -1.00
CA ILE A 181 -24.97 13.15 -2.24
C ILE A 181 -23.58 12.96 -2.89
N PHE A 182 -22.73 13.99 -2.85
CA PHE A 182 -21.36 13.92 -3.34
C PHE A 182 -20.52 12.86 -2.61
N ILE A 183 -20.52 12.88 -1.28
CA ILE A 183 -19.78 11.89 -0.47
C ILE A 183 -20.29 10.48 -0.78
N ILE A 184 -21.61 10.29 -0.89
CA ILE A 184 -22.20 8.98 -1.21
C ILE A 184 -21.74 8.49 -2.59
N LEU A 185 -21.77 9.34 -3.62
CA LEU A 185 -21.36 8.97 -4.98
C LEU A 185 -19.86 8.65 -5.06
N LEU A 186 -19.00 9.45 -4.42
CA LEU A 186 -17.58 9.14 -4.33
C LEU A 186 -17.35 7.81 -3.62
N PHE A 187 -18.02 7.58 -2.50
CA PHE A 187 -17.89 6.35 -1.74
C PHE A 187 -18.38 5.13 -2.52
N LEU A 188 -19.49 5.25 -3.26
CA LEU A 188 -20.09 4.12 -3.97
C LEU A 188 -19.38 3.78 -5.29
N LEU A 189 -18.82 4.78 -5.99
CA LEU A 189 -18.20 4.58 -7.30
C LEU A 189 -16.66 4.50 -7.23
N TYR A 190 -16.03 5.50 -6.61
CA TYR A 190 -14.57 5.63 -6.67
C TYR A 190 -13.87 4.53 -5.88
N ILE A 191 -14.38 4.23 -4.68
CA ILE A 191 -13.78 3.23 -3.80
C ILE A 191 -13.79 1.84 -4.42
N PRO A 192 -14.92 1.24 -4.85
CA PRO A 192 -14.90 -0.11 -5.41
C PRO A 192 -14.04 -0.19 -6.67
N LEU A 193 -14.07 0.85 -7.51
CA LEU A 193 -13.27 0.90 -8.72
C LEU A 193 -11.77 0.99 -8.43
N SER A 194 -11.37 1.75 -7.41
CA SER A 194 -9.97 1.82 -6.96
C SER A 194 -9.47 0.46 -6.45
N ILE A 195 -10.30 -0.28 -5.72
CA ILE A 195 -9.98 -1.62 -5.21
C ILE A 195 -9.83 -2.61 -6.37
N ILE A 196 -10.78 -2.60 -7.31
CA ILE A 196 -10.72 -3.44 -8.51
C ILE A 196 -9.44 -3.15 -9.29
N ALA A 197 -9.13 -1.87 -9.51
CA ALA A 197 -7.91 -1.45 -10.20
C ALA A 197 -6.66 -1.93 -9.46
N ALA A 198 -6.61 -1.83 -8.12
CA ALA A 198 -5.50 -2.32 -7.31
C ALA A 198 -5.29 -3.84 -7.47
N PHE A 199 -6.36 -4.65 -7.49
CA PHE A 199 -6.25 -6.08 -7.75
C PHE A 199 -5.76 -6.41 -9.16
N VAL A 200 -6.30 -5.71 -10.17
CA VAL A 200 -5.89 -5.90 -11.57
C VAL A 200 -4.42 -5.54 -11.76
N VAL A 201 -3.92 -4.48 -11.12
CA VAL A 201 -2.49 -4.13 -11.14
C VAL A 201 -1.64 -5.24 -10.54
N LYS A 202 -2.02 -5.82 -9.39
CA LYS A 202 -1.27 -6.92 -8.78
C LYS A 202 -1.13 -8.13 -9.70
N TYR A 203 -2.22 -8.55 -10.33
CA TYR A 203 -2.17 -9.62 -11.32
C TYR A 203 -1.38 -9.22 -12.57
N THR A 204 -1.46 -7.95 -12.98
CA THR A 204 -0.71 -7.45 -14.15
C THR A 204 0.79 -7.53 -13.90
N VAL A 205 1.25 -7.09 -12.73
CA VAL A 205 2.65 -7.22 -12.31
C VAL A 205 3.05 -8.69 -12.25
N ALA A 206 2.21 -9.57 -11.70
CA ALA A 206 2.50 -11.00 -11.66
C ALA A 206 2.63 -11.62 -13.08
N TYR A 207 1.76 -11.27 -14.03
CA TYR A 207 1.86 -11.72 -15.42
C TYR A 207 3.12 -11.18 -16.12
N ILE A 208 3.49 -9.92 -15.89
CA ILE A 208 4.72 -9.33 -16.45
C ILE A 208 5.94 -10.07 -15.89
N VAL A 209 6.05 -10.19 -14.58
CA VAL A 209 7.26 -10.68 -13.91
C VAL A 209 7.41 -12.19 -14.03
N ILE A 210 6.33 -12.95 -13.82
CA ILE A 210 6.38 -14.42 -13.71
C ILE A 210 6.16 -15.10 -15.07
N LYS A 211 5.35 -14.49 -15.95
CA LYS A 211 4.98 -15.06 -17.25
C LYS A 211 5.60 -14.30 -18.44
N ASP A 212 6.45 -13.29 -18.19
CA ASP A 212 7.15 -12.49 -19.20
C ASP A 212 6.19 -11.91 -20.27
N LYS A 213 5.00 -11.47 -19.83
CA LYS A 213 3.99 -10.90 -20.72
C LYS A 213 4.21 -9.41 -20.94
N LYS A 214 3.92 -8.93 -22.16
CA LYS A 214 3.88 -7.49 -22.46
C LYS A 214 2.78 -6.83 -21.63
N TRP A 215 2.98 -5.57 -21.22
CA TRP A 215 2.08 -4.89 -20.30
C TRP A 215 0.62 -4.81 -20.82
N GLN A 216 0.41 -4.62 -22.12
CA GLN A 216 -0.95 -4.59 -22.69
C GLN A 216 -1.66 -5.95 -22.57
N GLU A 217 -0.95 -7.03 -22.89
CA GLU A 217 -1.47 -8.40 -22.79
C GLU A 217 -1.71 -8.77 -21.31
N ALA A 218 -0.78 -8.38 -20.43
CA ALA A 218 -0.87 -8.63 -19.00
C ALA A 218 -2.11 -7.97 -18.38
N ILE A 219 -2.49 -6.75 -18.78
CA ILE A 219 -3.72 -6.10 -18.31
C ILE A 219 -4.97 -6.91 -18.71
N LYS A 220 -5.04 -7.34 -19.98
CA LYS A 220 -6.19 -8.11 -20.49
C LYS A 220 -6.33 -9.45 -19.73
N LEU A 221 -5.24 -10.19 -19.60
CA LEU A 221 -5.20 -11.45 -18.86
C LEU A 221 -5.55 -11.26 -17.38
N SER A 222 -5.09 -10.16 -16.78
CA SER A 222 -5.38 -9.82 -15.38
C SER A 222 -6.86 -9.49 -15.16
N TRP A 223 -7.48 -8.78 -16.10
CA TRP A 223 -8.91 -8.50 -16.07
C TRP A 223 -9.74 -9.78 -16.17
N GLU A 224 -9.37 -10.68 -17.07
CA GLU A 224 -10.03 -11.99 -17.20
C GLU A 224 -9.85 -12.86 -15.95
N LEU A 225 -8.62 -12.90 -15.41
CA LEU A 225 -8.31 -13.65 -14.19
C LEU A 225 -9.09 -13.10 -12.99
N PHE A 226 -9.18 -11.78 -12.86
CA PHE A 226 -9.95 -11.11 -11.82
C PHE A 226 -11.45 -11.41 -11.96
N LYS A 227 -12.05 -11.19 -13.13
CA LYS A 227 -13.48 -11.46 -13.36
C LYS A 227 -13.86 -12.91 -13.02
N LYS A 228 -13.01 -13.87 -13.39
CA LYS A 228 -13.24 -15.29 -13.11
C LYS A 228 -13.12 -15.64 -11.62
N ASN A 229 -12.30 -14.91 -10.86
CA ASN A 229 -11.94 -15.24 -9.48
C ASN A 229 -12.11 -14.05 -8.52
N TRP A 230 -13.08 -13.17 -8.78
CA TRP A 230 -13.24 -11.91 -8.05
C TRP A 230 -13.51 -12.19 -6.57
N LEU A 231 -14.34 -13.19 -6.28
CA LEU A 231 -14.69 -13.57 -4.91
C LEU A 231 -13.47 -14.14 -4.16
N THR A 232 -12.67 -14.97 -4.82
CA THR A 232 -11.41 -15.49 -4.25
C THR A 232 -10.41 -14.37 -3.97
N THR A 233 -10.35 -13.38 -4.85
CA THR A 233 -9.48 -12.21 -4.72
C THR A 233 -9.89 -11.37 -3.51
N ILE A 234 -11.19 -11.10 -3.36
CA ILE A 234 -11.73 -10.34 -2.21
C ILE A 234 -11.55 -11.11 -0.90
N GLU A 235 -11.84 -12.42 -0.87
CA GLU A 235 -11.60 -13.26 0.32
C GLU A 235 -10.13 -13.20 0.76
N MET A 236 -9.20 -13.26 -0.19
CA MET A 236 -7.77 -13.14 0.11
C MET A 236 -7.41 -11.76 0.65
N ALA A 237 -7.89 -10.70 0.00
CA ALA A 237 -7.66 -9.33 0.44
C ALA A 237 -8.19 -9.09 1.85
N PHE A 238 -9.38 -9.60 2.17
CA PHE A 238 -9.96 -9.49 3.50
C PHE A 238 -9.14 -10.23 4.57
N ILE A 239 -8.63 -11.43 4.26
CA ILE A 239 -7.75 -12.15 5.21
C ILE A 239 -6.44 -11.38 5.43
N LEU A 240 -5.83 -10.85 4.36
CA LEU A 240 -4.62 -10.03 4.46
C LEU A 240 -4.89 -8.73 5.22
N LEU A 241 -6.06 -8.11 5.05
CA LEU A 241 -6.50 -6.94 5.81
C LEU A 241 -6.55 -7.24 7.31
N VAL A 242 -7.25 -8.29 7.71
CA VAL A 242 -7.35 -8.68 9.13
C VAL A 242 -5.96 -8.95 9.71
N PHE A 243 -5.10 -9.66 8.95
CA PHE A 243 -3.72 -9.88 9.37
C PHE A 243 -2.92 -8.57 9.47
N GLY A 244 -3.16 -7.62 8.57
CA GLY A 244 -2.57 -6.29 8.59
C GLY A 244 -2.97 -5.47 9.81
N ILE A 245 -4.25 -5.49 10.19
CA ILE A 245 -4.74 -4.84 11.41
C ILE A 245 -4.03 -5.44 12.63
N LEU A 246 -3.87 -6.76 12.69
CA LEU A 246 -3.16 -7.42 13.78
C LEU A 246 -1.68 -7.01 13.84
N VAL A 247 -1.00 -6.91 12.70
CA VAL A 247 0.38 -6.42 12.65
C VAL A 247 0.47 -4.94 13.05
N GLY A 248 -0.48 -4.11 12.61
CA GLY A 248 -0.57 -2.70 13.01
C GLY A 248 -0.76 -2.53 14.51
N LEU A 249 -1.66 -3.30 15.12
CA LEU A 249 -1.84 -3.33 16.58
C LEU A 249 -0.57 -3.79 17.30
N ALA A 250 0.10 -4.82 16.78
CA ALA A 250 1.38 -5.27 17.34
C ALA A 250 2.46 -4.18 17.26
N ILE A 251 2.54 -3.44 16.15
CA ILE A 251 3.46 -2.30 16.01
C ILE A 251 3.13 -1.21 17.04
N ILE A 252 1.85 -0.82 17.17
CA ILE A 252 1.41 0.19 18.15
C ILE A 252 1.77 -0.23 19.57
N LEU A 253 1.51 -1.49 19.94
CA LEU A 253 1.84 -2.02 21.26
C LEU A 253 3.35 -2.05 21.51
N LEU A 254 4.15 -2.53 20.54
CA LEU A 254 5.60 -2.60 20.69
C LEU A 254 6.23 -1.21 20.76
N VAL A 255 5.78 -0.27 19.93
CA VAL A 255 6.20 1.14 20.01
C VAL A 255 5.82 1.70 21.37
N GLY A 256 4.57 1.56 21.81
CA GLY A 256 4.09 2.06 23.10
C GLY A 256 4.86 1.51 24.30
N ILE A 257 5.11 0.20 24.34
CA ILE A 257 5.92 -0.45 25.39
C ILE A 257 7.37 0.06 25.33
N SER A 258 7.95 0.14 24.13
CA SER A 258 9.33 0.63 23.95
C SER A 258 9.49 2.10 24.35
N SER A 259 8.41 2.90 24.31
CA SER A 259 8.43 4.30 24.73
C SER A 259 8.62 4.48 26.23
N ILE A 260 8.19 3.51 27.06
CA ILE A 260 8.26 3.61 28.53
C ILE A 260 9.67 3.96 29.02
N PRO A 261 10.75 3.22 28.68
CA PRO A 261 12.09 3.57 29.14
C PRO A 261 12.55 4.95 28.67
N PHE A 262 12.25 5.35 27.43
CA PHE A 262 12.64 6.66 26.90
C PHE A 262 11.89 7.82 27.58
N ILE A 263 10.62 7.61 27.91
CA ILE A 263 9.83 8.58 28.69
C ILE A 263 10.42 8.71 30.10
N LEU A 264 10.72 7.59 30.77
CA LEU A 264 11.33 7.62 32.11
C LEU A 264 12.68 8.34 32.12
N ILE A 265 13.56 8.05 31.15
CA ILE A 265 14.85 8.74 31.02
C ILE A 265 14.64 10.24 30.73
N SER A 266 13.68 10.58 29.88
CA SER A 266 13.35 11.98 29.55
C SER A 266 12.81 12.73 30.77
N LEU A 267 12.00 12.08 31.61
CA LEU A 267 11.54 12.65 32.88
C LEU A 267 12.72 12.90 33.83
N VAL A 268 13.61 11.92 34.00
CA VAL A 268 14.83 12.09 34.81
C VAL A 268 15.68 13.25 34.28
N ALA A 269 15.82 13.38 32.95
CA ALA A 269 16.55 14.46 32.31
C ALA A 269 15.96 15.85 32.64
N ILE A 270 14.64 15.97 32.69
CA ILE A 270 13.94 17.19 33.11
C ILE A 270 14.24 17.50 34.58
N PHE A 271 14.16 16.50 35.47
CA PHE A 271 14.45 16.70 36.91
C PHE A 271 15.88 17.18 37.18
N ILE A 272 16.86 16.72 36.41
CA ILE A 272 18.26 17.15 36.54
C ILE A 272 18.63 18.33 35.62
N ASN A 273 17.65 18.91 34.92
CA ASN A 273 17.82 20.00 33.95
C ASN A 273 18.90 19.73 32.88
N SER A 274 18.98 18.49 32.38
CA SER A 274 19.95 18.08 31.35
C SER A 274 19.31 18.00 29.96
N SER A 275 19.54 19.04 29.15
CA SER A 275 19.09 19.09 27.75
C SER A 275 19.72 17.99 26.89
N LEU A 276 20.98 17.63 27.16
CA LEU A 276 21.69 16.57 26.44
C LEU A 276 21.01 15.21 26.64
N LEU A 277 20.68 14.86 27.89
CA LEU A 277 20.07 13.56 28.21
C LEU A 277 18.66 13.46 27.61
N PHE A 278 17.89 14.55 27.67
CA PHE A 278 16.55 14.62 27.07
C PHE A 278 16.60 14.41 25.55
N ASN A 279 17.48 15.13 24.86
CA ASN A 279 17.65 15.03 23.41
C ASN A 279 18.15 13.65 23.01
N ALA A 280 19.10 13.07 23.75
CA ALA A 280 19.61 11.73 23.50
C ALA A 280 18.52 10.67 23.67
N ALA A 281 17.74 10.72 24.76
CA ALA A 281 16.64 9.78 25.01
C ALA A 281 15.57 9.86 23.91
N THR A 282 15.20 11.08 23.51
CA THR A 282 14.23 11.30 22.43
C THR A 282 14.75 10.76 21.10
N PHE A 283 15.99 11.08 20.73
CA PHE A 283 16.58 10.65 19.46
C PHE A 283 16.72 9.13 19.37
N ILE A 284 17.23 8.50 20.43
CA ILE A 284 17.35 7.03 20.50
C ILE A 284 15.95 6.39 20.46
N GLY A 285 14.97 6.96 21.16
CA GLY A 285 13.58 6.50 21.12
C GLY A 285 13.00 6.50 19.70
N ILE A 286 13.20 7.59 18.95
CA ILE A 286 12.78 7.69 17.54
C ILE A 286 13.45 6.62 16.69
N ILE A 287 14.76 6.37 16.86
CA ILE A 287 15.48 5.33 16.12
C ILE A 287 14.89 3.95 16.44
N VAL A 288 14.61 3.65 17.71
CA VAL A 288 14.02 2.37 18.10
C VAL A 288 12.63 2.19 17.49
N TRP A 289 11.79 3.22 17.53
CA TRP A 289 10.47 3.18 16.89
C TRP A 289 10.57 2.96 15.38
N PHE A 290 11.47 3.68 14.72
CA PHE A 290 11.73 3.51 13.29
C PHE A 290 12.15 2.08 12.96
N ILE A 291 13.05 1.49 13.75
CA ILE A 291 13.50 0.10 13.56
C ILE A 291 12.34 -0.90 13.73
N ILE A 292 11.50 -0.73 14.75
CA ILE A 292 10.32 -1.59 14.99
C ILE A 292 9.37 -1.52 13.79
N ILE A 293 9.00 -0.31 13.37
CA ILE A 293 8.09 -0.08 12.25
C ILE A 293 8.69 -0.63 10.95
N ALA A 294 9.98 -0.36 10.69
CA ALA A 294 10.66 -0.80 9.49
C ALA A 294 10.73 -2.33 9.40
N ILE A 295 11.09 -3.03 10.48
CA ILE A 295 11.21 -4.51 10.47
C ILE A 295 9.84 -5.17 10.31
N LEU A 296 8.85 -4.76 11.10
CA LEU A 296 7.53 -5.39 11.07
C LEU A 296 6.76 -5.04 9.79
N GLY A 297 6.85 -3.78 9.35
CA GLY A 297 6.29 -3.33 8.08
C GLY A 297 6.92 -4.07 6.90
N ALA A 298 8.25 -4.18 6.86
CA ALA A 298 8.96 -4.94 5.84
C ALA A 298 8.55 -6.41 5.78
N ALA A 299 8.46 -7.07 6.95
CA ALA A 299 8.02 -8.46 7.04
C ALA A 299 6.59 -8.64 6.54
N TYR A 300 5.68 -7.74 6.93
CA TYR A 300 4.28 -7.77 6.49
C TYR A 300 4.12 -7.54 4.98
N VAL A 301 4.80 -6.54 4.43
CA VAL A 301 4.75 -6.26 2.98
C VAL A 301 5.33 -7.45 2.19
N SER A 302 6.46 -8.01 2.64
CA SER A 302 7.03 -9.24 2.05
C SER A 302 6.03 -10.39 2.05
N TYR A 303 5.29 -10.53 3.15
CA TYR A 303 4.24 -11.53 3.31
C TYR A 303 3.08 -11.33 2.35
N GLN A 304 2.57 -10.10 2.22
CA GLN A 304 1.50 -9.79 1.27
C GLN A 304 1.90 -10.14 -0.16
N TYR A 305 3.06 -9.67 -0.63
CA TYR A 305 3.52 -9.93 -1.99
C TYR A 305 3.73 -11.43 -2.25
N THR A 306 4.30 -12.15 -1.28
CA THR A 306 4.47 -13.61 -1.39
C THR A 306 3.13 -14.32 -1.46
N ALA A 307 2.16 -13.93 -0.63
CA ALA A 307 0.84 -14.53 -0.59
C ALA A 307 0.04 -14.27 -1.88
N TRP A 308 0.10 -13.05 -2.42
CA TRP A 308 -0.48 -12.71 -3.73
C TRP A 308 0.16 -13.49 -4.87
N THR A 309 1.48 -13.67 -4.83
CA THR A 309 2.20 -14.47 -5.83
C THR A 309 1.76 -15.92 -5.82
N LEU A 310 1.68 -16.53 -4.63
CA LEU A 310 1.24 -17.92 -4.49
C LEU A 310 -0.22 -18.11 -4.89
N LEU A 311 -1.10 -17.15 -4.55
CA LEU A 311 -2.49 -17.16 -5.01
C LEU A 311 -2.56 -17.07 -6.53
N PHE A 312 -1.86 -16.12 -7.14
CA PHE A 312 -1.79 -15.96 -8.60
C PHE A 312 -1.39 -17.27 -9.28
N LEU A 313 -0.32 -17.92 -8.81
CA LEU A 313 0.13 -19.20 -9.36
C LEU A 313 -0.96 -20.27 -9.26
N LYS A 314 -1.68 -20.36 -8.14
CA LYS A 314 -2.78 -21.33 -8.00
C LYS A 314 -3.97 -21.03 -8.92
N LEU A 315 -4.32 -19.75 -9.12
CA LEU A 315 -5.43 -19.35 -9.99
C LEU A 315 -5.11 -19.62 -11.47
N VAL A 316 -3.88 -19.32 -11.90
CA VAL A 316 -3.43 -19.61 -13.27
C VAL A 316 -3.34 -21.12 -13.51
N ASP A 317 -2.88 -21.90 -12.52
CA ASP A 317 -2.83 -23.37 -12.61
C ASP A 317 -4.22 -24.04 -12.44
N ARG A 318 -5.32 -23.27 -12.32
CA ARG A 318 -6.71 -23.72 -12.05
C ARG A 318 -6.88 -24.60 -10.80
N LYS A 319 -6.05 -24.41 -9.77
CA LYS A 319 -6.07 -25.18 -8.51
C LYS A 319 -6.71 -24.43 -7.33
N ALA A 320 -7.41 -23.33 -7.57
CA ALA A 320 -8.03 -22.50 -6.54
C ALA A 320 -9.49 -22.20 -6.85
N GLU A 321 -10.38 -22.54 -5.91
CA GLU A 321 -11.82 -22.20 -5.92
C GLU A 321 -12.18 -21.43 -4.64
N SER A 322 -13.17 -20.52 -4.72
CA SER A 322 -13.64 -19.69 -3.59
C SER A 322 -14.32 -20.54 -2.50
N LYS A 323 -14.11 -20.16 -1.23
CA LYS A 323 -14.79 -20.80 -0.10
C LYS A 323 -16.29 -20.50 -0.09
N LEU A 324 -16.69 -19.28 -0.45
CA LEU A 324 -18.09 -18.87 -0.52
C LEU A 324 -18.84 -19.60 -1.64
N VAL A 325 -18.26 -19.73 -2.84
CA VAL A 325 -18.85 -20.54 -3.93
C VAL A 325 -19.08 -21.98 -3.45
N ARG A 326 -18.12 -22.57 -2.74
CA ARG A 326 -18.25 -23.92 -2.17
C ARG A 326 -19.31 -24.03 -1.08
N TRP A 327 -19.57 -22.95 -0.35
CA TRP A 327 -20.59 -22.94 0.71
C TRP A 327 -21.99 -22.79 0.09
N PHE A 328 -22.14 -21.92 -0.91
CA PHE A 328 -23.39 -21.77 -1.66
C PHE A 328 -23.71 -23.00 -2.52
N SER A 329 -22.73 -23.65 -3.14
CA SER A 329 -22.94 -24.89 -3.90
C SER A 329 -23.30 -26.10 -3.03
N LYS A 330 -23.16 -26.00 -1.70
CA LYS A 330 -23.65 -27.00 -0.75
C LYS A 330 -25.07 -26.73 -0.27
N ILE A 331 -25.56 -25.49 -0.42
CA ILE A 331 -26.88 -25.06 0.04
C ILE A 331 -27.88 -25.09 -1.12
N VAL A 332 -27.43 -24.89 -2.36
CA VAL A 332 -28.23 -25.07 -3.57
C VAL A 332 -27.76 -26.37 -4.24
N PRO A 333 -28.51 -27.48 -4.16
CA PRO A 333 -28.28 -28.61 -5.03
C PRO A 333 -28.53 -28.12 -6.46
N ASP A 334 -27.62 -28.46 -7.39
CA ASP A 334 -27.80 -28.21 -8.82
C ASP A 334 -29.22 -28.67 -9.22
N LYS A 335 -30.07 -27.73 -9.64
CA LYS A 335 -31.20 -28.09 -10.48
C LYS A 335 -30.59 -28.47 -11.83
N ALA A 336 -30.77 -29.75 -12.16
CA ALA A 336 -30.41 -30.36 -13.43
C ALA A 336 -30.91 -29.56 -14.64
#